data_AF-W2CX19-F1
#
_entry.id   AF-W2CX19-F1
#
_cell.length_a   1.000
_cell.length_b   1.000
_cell.length_c   1.000
_cell.angle_alpha   90.00
_cell.angle_beta   90.00
_cell.angle_gamma   90.00
#
_symmetry.space_group_name_H-M   'P 1'
#
loop_
_entity.id
_entity.type
_entity.pdbx_description
1 polymer ?
#
loop_
_entity_poly.entity_id
_entity_poly.type
_entity_poly.pdbx_seq_one_letter_code
_entity_poly.pdbx_strand_id
1 'polypeptide(L)'
;GKPLIDHLMNDDLRMVYEQAQTEAVRRTAITPTFLRMLNGILMRRTGSVHHVAADTFDSSRGDYRLCGVTAGVGGRSYLNYQKV
;
A
#
# COMPACT_ATOMS: atom_id res chain seq x y z
N GLY A 1 23.52 -6.89 -11.52
CA GLY A 1 22.67 -7.41 -10.42
C GLY A 1 21.37 -6.65 -10.39
N LYS A 2 20.32 -7.19 -9.75
CA LYS A 2 19.07 -6.44 -9.54
C LYS A 2 19.33 -5.26 -8.57
N PRO A 3 18.62 -4.13 -8.71
CA PRO A 3 18.64 -3.03 -7.75
C PRO A 3 18.33 -3.47 -6.31
N LEU A 4 18.90 -2.79 -5.31
CA LEU A 4 18.62 -3.04 -3.89
C LEU A 4 17.12 -2.95 -3.57
N ILE A 5 16.41 -2.00 -4.19
CA ILE A 5 14.97 -1.79 -3.95
C ILE A 5 14.15 -3.05 -4.29
N ASP A 6 14.55 -3.82 -5.30
CA ASP A 6 13.87 -5.07 -5.65
C ASP A 6 14.02 -6.14 -4.56
N HIS A 7 15.19 -6.18 -3.91
CA HIS A 7 15.43 -7.07 -2.78
C HIS A 7 14.59 -6.67 -1.56
N LEU A 8 14.54 -5.37 -1.25
CA LEU A 8 13.71 -4.84 -0.16
C LEU A 8 12.21 -5.07 -0.41
N MET A 9 11.77 -4.94 -1.66
CA MET A 9 10.39 -5.25 -2.06
C MET A 9 10.05 -6.72 -1.81
N ASN A 10 10.97 -7.65 -2.11
CA ASN A 10 10.75 -9.06 -1.84
C ASN A 10 10.66 -9.36 -0.33
N ASP A 11 11.44 -8.66 0.49
CA ASP A 11 11.37 -8.78 1.95
C ASP A 11 10.03 -8.28 2.49
N ASP A 12 9.57 -7.11 2.03
CA ASP A 12 8.26 -6.57 2.40
C ASP A 12 7.12 -7.51 1.96
N LEU A 13 7.21 -8.08 0.75
CA LEU A 13 6.27 -9.09 0.24
C LEU A 13 6.20 -10.34 1.13
N ARG A 14 7.36 -10.89 1.52
CA ARG A 14 7.42 -12.05 2.42
C ARG A 14 6.72 -11.73 3.75
N MET A 15 7.02 -10.59 4.34
CA MET A 15 6.45 -10.17 5.63
C MET A 15 4.93 -10.00 5.56
N VAL A 16 4.40 -9.38 4.51
CA VAL A 16 2.94 -9.20 4.39
C VAL A 16 2.23 -10.54 4.15
N TYR A 17 2.84 -11.49 3.45
CA TYR A 17 2.26 -12.83 3.28
C TYR A 17 2.20 -13.61 4.59
N GLU A 18 3.25 -13.55 5.41
CA GLU A 18 3.27 -14.17 6.75
C GLU A 18 2.17 -13.58 7.65
N GLN A 19 2.02 -12.25 7.63
CA GLN A 19 0.95 -11.57 8.37
C GLN A 19 -0.44 -11.97 7.86
N ALA A 20 -0.65 -11.95 6.54
CA ALA A 20 -1.93 -12.28 5.92
C ALA A 20 -2.35 -13.73 6.22
N GLN A 21 -1.41 -14.68 6.21
CA GLN A 21 -1.67 -16.07 6.60
C GLN A 21 -2.11 -16.18 8.06
N THR A 22 -1.43 -15.47 8.97
CA THR A 22 -1.80 -15.45 10.39
C THR A 22 -3.21 -14.90 10.60
N GLU A 23 -3.56 -13.82 9.91
CA GLU A 23 -4.87 -13.18 10.01
C GLU A 23 -5.98 -14.00 9.32
N ALA A 24 -5.65 -14.74 8.26
CA ALA A 24 -6.55 -15.68 7.62
C ALA A 24 -6.93 -16.85 8.55
N VAL A 25 -5.97 -17.42 9.29
CA VAL A 25 -6.22 -18.45 10.31
C VAL A 25 -7.16 -17.92 11.40
N ARG A 26 -6.97 -16.65 11.80
CA ARG A 26 -7.85 -15.95 12.76
C ARG A 26 -9.22 -15.59 12.19
N ARG A 27 -9.44 -15.77 10.88
CA ARG A 27 -10.63 -15.33 10.15
C ARG A 27 -10.94 -13.85 10.37
N THR A 28 -9.88 -13.03 10.43
CA THR A 28 -10.01 -11.59 10.61
C THR A 28 -10.86 -11.00 9.49
N ALA A 29 -11.84 -10.17 9.85
CA ALA A 29 -12.70 -9.53 8.87
C ALA A 29 -11.89 -8.61 7.95
N ILE A 30 -12.16 -8.68 6.64
CA ILE A 30 -11.54 -7.79 5.66
C ILE A 30 -12.19 -6.41 5.81
N THR A 31 -11.46 -5.49 6.43
CA THR A 31 -11.89 -4.11 6.67
C THR A 31 -10.92 -3.13 6.01
N PRO A 32 -11.31 -1.87 5.77
CA PRO A 32 -10.40 -0.84 5.28
C PRO A 32 -9.15 -0.70 6.16
N THR A 33 -9.29 -0.75 7.48
CA THR A 33 -8.18 -0.71 8.44
C THR A 33 -7.22 -1.89 8.26
N PHE A 34 -7.75 -3.09 8.04
CA PHE A 34 -6.95 -4.28 7.77
C PHE A 34 -6.15 -4.14 6.47
N LEU A 35 -6.79 -3.66 5.39
CA LEU A 35 -6.10 -3.44 4.11
C LEU A 35 -4.99 -2.38 4.21
N ARG A 36 -5.22 -1.31 4.98
CA ARG A 36 -4.18 -0.29 5.26
C ARG A 36 -3.00 -0.89 6.01
N MET A 37 -3.25 -1.69 7.05
CA MET A 37 -2.20 -2.38 7.79
C MET A 37 -1.35 -3.27 6.87
N LEU A 38 -1.98 -4.08 6.02
CA LEU A 38 -1.25 -4.91 5.06
C LEU A 38 -0.42 -4.08 4.08
N ASN A 39 -0.97 -2.98 3.56
CA ASN A 39 -0.24 -2.09 2.65
C ASN A 39 0.99 -1.45 3.33
N GLY A 40 0.85 -1.01 4.59
CA GLY A 40 1.98 -0.48 5.37
C GLY A 40 3.06 -1.52 5.69
N ILE A 41 2.75 -2.82 5.66
CA ILE A 41 3.77 -3.88 5.73
C ILE A 41 4.40 -4.10 4.35
N LEU A 42 3.57 -4.16 3.30
CA LEU A 42 3.99 -4.39 1.91
C LEU A 42 4.91 -3.29 1.37
N MET A 43 4.78 -2.06 1.87
CA MET A 43 5.59 -0.92 1.45
C MET A 43 6.50 -0.40 2.57
N ARG A 44 6.80 -1.21 3.60
CA ARG A 44 7.52 -0.73 4.78
C ARG A 44 8.90 -0.13 4.45
N ARG A 45 9.62 -0.71 3.49
CA ARG A 45 10.98 -0.27 3.10
C ARG A 45 11.01 0.41 1.75
N THR A 46 9.97 0.19 0.94
CA THR A 46 9.88 0.69 -0.44
C THR A 46 8.91 1.86 -0.60
N GLY A 47 8.08 2.13 0.41
CA GLY A 47 7.19 3.28 0.48
C GLY A 47 7.93 4.58 0.74
N SER A 48 7.18 5.68 0.68
CA SER A 48 7.70 7.03 0.81
C SER A 48 6.63 7.98 1.32
N VAL A 49 7.09 9.10 1.86
CA VAL A 49 6.25 10.26 2.15
C VAL A 49 6.01 11.02 0.85
N HIS A 50 4.74 11.27 0.55
CA HIS A 50 4.30 11.99 -0.64
C HIS A 50 3.67 13.32 -0.23
N HIS A 51 4.21 14.41 -0.76
CA HIS A 51 3.65 15.74 -0.60
C HIS A 51 2.83 16.10 -1.84
N VAL A 52 1.53 16.36 -1.65
CA VAL A 52 0.62 16.75 -2.73
C VAL A 52 -0.09 18.05 -2.37
N ALA A 53 -0.76 18.67 -3.35
CA ALA A 53 -1.43 19.96 -3.13
C ALA A 53 -2.51 19.92 -2.03
N ALA A 54 -3.14 18.75 -1.82
CA ALA A 54 -4.16 18.58 -0.80
C ALA A 54 -3.56 18.44 0.62
N ASP A 55 -2.55 17.59 0.79
CA ASP A 55 -1.83 17.35 2.05
C ASP A 55 -0.63 16.39 1.82
N THR A 56 -0.06 15.85 2.89
CA THR A 56 0.98 14.81 2.90
C THR A 56 0.41 13.45 3.31
N PHE A 57 0.87 12.37 2.69
CA PHE A 57 0.57 10.99 3.11
C PHE A 57 1.80 10.08 3.02
N ASP A 58 1.85 9.03 3.83
CA ASP A 58 2.98 8.09 3.88
C ASP A 58 2.54 6.68 3.45
N SER A 59 3.02 6.25 2.29
CA SER A 59 2.69 4.92 1.76
C SER A 59 3.29 3.79 2.60
N SER A 60 4.43 4.02 3.27
CA SER A 60 5.05 3.03 4.18
C SER A 60 4.25 2.80 5.46
N ARG A 61 3.30 3.68 5.78
CA ARG A 61 2.38 3.57 6.91
C ARG A 61 1.01 3.02 6.52
N GLY A 62 0.78 2.78 5.23
CA GLY A 62 -0.51 2.35 4.70
C GLY A 62 -1.56 3.48 4.71
N ASP A 63 -1.13 4.73 4.61
CA ASP A 63 -2.04 5.86 4.49
C ASP A 63 -2.74 5.88 3.12
N TYR A 64 -3.96 6.40 3.10
CA TYR A 64 -4.63 6.63 1.82
C TYR A 64 -3.91 7.71 1.04
N ARG A 65 -3.80 7.50 -0.26
CA ARG A 65 -3.35 8.56 -1.17
C ARG A 65 -4.31 9.75 -1.10
N LEU A 66 -3.75 10.95 -1.15
CA LEU A 66 -4.52 12.20 -1.17
C LEU A 66 -4.47 12.87 -2.55
N CYS A 67 -4.22 12.07 -3.59
CA CYS A 67 -4.14 12.50 -4.99
C CYS A 67 -4.90 11.53 -5.91
N GLY A 68 -5.29 11.98 -7.10
CA GLY A 68 -5.90 11.14 -8.12
C GLY A 68 -4.89 10.17 -8.75
N VAL A 69 -5.35 8.98 -9.14
CA VAL A 69 -4.54 8.00 -9.87
C VAL A 69 -5.26 7.63 -11.15
N THR A 70 -4.52 7.66 -12.26
CA THR A 70 -4.98 7.24 -13.58
C THR A 70 -3.99 6.23 -14.12
N ALA A 71 -4.48 5.08 -14.59
CA ALA A 71 -3.64 4.02 -15.14
C ALA A 71 -4.24 3.39 -16.40
N GLY A 72 -3.38 2.70 -17.16
CA GLY A 72 -3.75 1.98 -18.37
C GLY A 72 -3.78 2.84 -19.63
N VAL A 73 -3.73 2.17 -20.78
CA VAL A 73 -3.86 2.80 -22.10
C VAL A 73 -5.27 3.38 -22.22
N GLY A 74 -5.37 4.70 -22.47
CA GLY A 74 -6.65 5.43 -22.51
C GLY A 74 -7.09 6.05 -21.18
N GLY A 75 -6.32 5.88 -20.09
CA GLY A 75 -6.43 6.71 -18.88
C GLY A 75 -7.68 6.50 -18.04
N ARG A 76 -7.83 5.33 -17.41
CA ARG A 76 -8.92 5.10 -16.44
C ARG A 76 -8.51 5.60 -15.06
N SER A 77 -9.31 6.51 -14.49
CA SER A 77 -9.08 7.03 -13.14
C SER A 77 -9.70 6.13 -12.07
N TYR A 78 -8.94 5.86 -11.02
CA TYR A 78 -9.44 5.18 -9.83
C TYR A 78 -10.31 6.13 -8.99
N LEU A 79 -11.13 5.56 -8.09
CA LEU A 79 -11.99 6.32 -7.18
C LEU A 79 -11.17 7.37 -6.42
N ASN A 80 -11.69 8.60 -6.34
CA ASN A 80 -11.04 9.66 -5.57
C ASN A 80 -11.06 9.31 -4.07
N TYR A 81 -9.99 9.63 -3.35
CA TYR A 81 -9.88 9.40 -1.90
C TYR A 81 -10.99 10.09 -1.10
N GLN A 82 -11.54 11.20 -1.59
CA GLN A 82 -12.67 11.90 -0.99
C GLN A 82 -13.99 11.10 -1.02
N LYS A 83 -14.02 9.98 -1.75
CA LYS A 83 -15.19 9.11 -1.93
C LYS A 83 -15.02 7.74 -1.26
N VAL A 84 -13.93 7.55 -0.52
CA VAL A 84 -13.62 6.36 0.29
C VAL A 84 -14.00 6.65 1.73
#